data_AF-A0A963MAI6-F1
#
_entry.id   AF-A0A963MAI6-F1
#
_cell.length_a   1.000
_cell.length_b   1.000
_cell.length_c   1.000
_cell.angle_alpha   90.00
_cell.angle_beta   90.00
_cell.angle_gamma   90.00
#
_symmetry.space_group_name_H-M   'P 1'
#
loop_
_entity.id
_entity.type
_entity.pdbx_description
1 polymer ?
#
loop_
_entity_poly.entity_id
_entity_poly.type
_entity_poly.pdbx_seq_one_letter_code
_entity_poly.pdbx_strand_id
1 'polypeptide(L)' 'GQAVQVATANGIVPGWKIRLSSVRMNDVEVRDIDAVVTPIAMPFVLLGNSFLARFQMTRNNEQMVLEKRY' A
#
# COMPACT_ATOMS: atom_id res chain seq x y z
N GLY A 1 -13.00 10.97 0.37
CA GLY A 1 -12.41 9.95 -0.52
C GLY A 1 -13.35 9.71 -1.69
N GLN A 2 -12.83 9.26 -2.83
CA GLN A 2 -13.64 8.89 -3.99
C GLN A 2 -14.09 7.44 -3.86
N ALA A 3 -15.38 7.16 -4.06
CA ALA A 3 -15.89 5.78 -4.07
C ALA A 3 -15.31 4.99 -5.26
N VAL A 4 -14.84 3.77 -5.00
CA VAL A 4 -14.22 2.88 -5.98
C VAL A 4 -14.65 1.43 -5.75
N GLN A 5 -14.51 0.58 -6.77
CA GLN A 5 -14.62 -0.87 -6.64
C GLN A 5 -13.21 -1.48 -6.52
N VAL A 6 -13.02 -2.41 -5.59
CA VAL A 6 -11.73 -3.07 -5.34
C VAL A 6 -11.88 -4.57 -5.55
N ALA A 7 -11.06 -5.14 -6.42
CA ALA A 7 -10.97 -6.59 -6.57
C ALA A 7 -10.11 -7.17 -5.44
N THR A 8 -10.67 -8.12 -4.70
CA THR A 8 -9.99 -8.89 -3.64
C THR A 8 -10.05 -10.38 -3.97
N ALA A 9 -9.35 -11.21 -3.18
CA ALA A 9 -9.41 -12.66 -3.32
C ALA A 9 -10.84 -13.22 -3.14
N ASN A 10 -11.68 -12.56 -2.35
CA ASN A 10 -13.06 -12.97 -2.08
C ASN A 10 -14.08 -12.27 -2.99
N GLY A 11 -13.63 -11.63 -4.08
CA GLY A 11 -14.48 -10.91 -5.03
C GLY A 11 -14.34 -9.38 -4.95
N ILE A 12 -15.25 -8.69 -5.64
CA ILE A 12 -15.25 -7.23 -5.77
C ILE A 12 -16.04 -6.60 -4.62
N VAL A 13 -15.45 -5.57 -3.99
CA VAL A 13 -16.01 -4.92 -2.81
C VAL A 13 -15.92 -3.39 -2.95
N PRO A 14 -16.86 -2.62 -2.37
CA PRO A 14 -16.75 -1.17 -2.37
C PRO A 14 -15.56 -0.72 -1.51
N GLY A 15 -14.97 0.42 -1.88
CA GLY A 15 -13.95 1.10 -1.10
C GLY A 15 -13.91 2.59 -1.35
N TRP A 16 -13.07 3.29 -0.60
CA TRP A 16 -12.86 4.74 -0.73
C TRP A 16 -11.39 5.02 -1.00
N LYS A 17 -11.11 5.53 -2.20
CA LYS A 17 -9.79 6.05 -2.55
C LYS A 17 -9.53 7.34 -1.79
N ILE A 18 -8.38 7.40 -1.11
CA ILE A 18 -7.90 8.54 -0.34
C ILE A 18 -6.44 8.82 -0.70
N ARG A 19 -6.01 10.04 -0.42
CA ARG A 19 -4.62 10.46 -0.49
C ARG A 19 -4.09 10.58 0.93
N LEU A 20 -3.07 9.78 1.27
CA LEU A 20 -2.35 9.88 2.53
C LEU A 20 -1.21 10.89 2.36
N SER A 21 -1.10 11.84 3.29
CA SER A 21 -0.02 12.83 3.29
C SER A 21 1.35 12.18 3.46
N SER A 22 1.45 11.20 4.35
CA SER A 22 2.60 10.33 4.46
C SER A 22 2.26 8.97 5.08
N VAL A 23 3.10 7.99 4.78
CA VAL A 23 3.14 6.67 5.40
C VAL A 23 4.57 6.46 5.88
N ARG A 24 4.73 6.19 7.18
CA ARG A 24 6.02 5.92 7.80
C ARG A 24 6.07 4.47 8.26
N MET A 25 7.12 3.76 7.88
CA MET A 25 7.43 2.42 8.35
C MET A 25 8.86 2.44 8.88
N ASN A 26 9.00 2.25 10.19
CA ASN A 26 10.28 2.39 10.89
C ASN A 26 10.93 3.76 10.61
N ASP A 27 12.08 3.77 9.98
CA ASP A 27 12.91 4.91 9.60
C ASP A 27 12.59 5.49 8.22
N VAL A 28 11.72 4.83 7.43
CA VAL A 28 11.37 5.29 6.09
C VAL A 28 10.02 6.00 6.08
N GLU A 29 10.01 7.25 5.60
CA GLU A 29 8.80 8.01 5.30
C GLU A 29 8.61 8.20 3.79
N VAL A 30 7.40 7.89 3.34
CA VAL A 30 6.93 8.08 1.96
C VAL A 30 5.74 9.02 1.96
N ARG A 31 5.81 10.07 1.14
CA ARG A 31 4.78 11.11 1.06
C ARG A 31 3.86 10.92 -0.14
N ASP A 32 2.66 11.50 -0.04
CA ASP A 32 1.72 11.63 -1.15
C ASP A 32 1.37 10.29 -1.78
N ILE A 33 0.71 9.43 -1.00
CA ILE A 33 0.42 8.04 -1.37
C ILE A 33 -1.09 7.85 -1.59
N ASP A 34 -1.42 7.24 -2.71
CA ASP A 34 -2.79 6.77 -2.97
C ASP A 34 -3.05 5.49 -2.18
N ALA A 35 -4.15 5.49 -1.43
CA ALA A 35 -4.62 4.36 -0.64
C ALA A 35 -6.12 4.13 -0.83
N VAL A 36 -6.59 2.92 -0.49
CA VAL A 36 -8.01 2.59 -0.49
C VAL A 36 -8.40 2.00 0.86
N VAL A 37 -9.48 2.52 1.45
CA VAL A 37 -10.10 1.96 2.66
C VAL A 37 -11.27 1.09 2.21
N THR A 38 -11.36 -0.14 2.72
CA THR A 38 -12.48 -1.06 2.47
C THR A 38 -13.23 -1.33 3.78
N PRO A 39 -14.52 -1.70 3.74
CA PRO A 39 -15.32 -1.95 4.94
C PRO A 39 -15.09 -3.34 5.55
N ILE A 40 -14.26 -4.18 4.93
CA ILE A 40 -13.99 -5.54 5.39
C ILE A 40 -12.90 -5.52 6.45
N ALA A 41 -13.12 -6.25 7.54
CA ALA A 41 -12.09 -6.46 8.55
C ALA A 41 -10.90 -7.20 7.93
N MET A 42 -9.78 -6.50 7.78
CA MET A 42 -8.49 -7.07 7.42
C MET A 42 -7.58 -7.00 8.64
N PRO A 43 -7.05 -8.14 9.14
CA PRO A 43 -6.16 -8.13 10.31
C PRO A 43 -4.82 -7.44 10.02
N PHE A 44 -4.51 -7.18 8.74
CA PHE A 44 -3.28 -6.54 8.29
C PHE A 44 -3.59 -5.41 7.29
N VAL A 45 -2.73 -4.39 7.30
CA VAL A 45 -2.67 -3.37 6.25
C VAL A 45 -1.87 -3.92 5.08
N LEU A 46 -2.40 -3.82 3.87
CA LEU A 46 -1.70 -4.27 2.66
C LEU A 46 -0.88 -3.12 2.07
N LEU A 47 0.44 -3.30 1.95
CA LEU A 47 1.30 -2.39 1.21
C LEU A 47 1.27 -2.77 -0.27
N GLY A 48 0.49 -2.01 -1.04
CA GLY A 48 0.40 -2.20 -2.49
C GLY A 48 1.58 -1.61 -3.25
N ASN A 49 1.60 -1.85 -4.56
CA ASN A 49 2.64 -1.36 -5.46
C ASN A 49 2.75 0.18 -5.50
N SER A 50 1.70 0.93 -5.15
CA SER A 50 1.76 2.39 -5.03
C SER A 50 2.77 2.86 -3.98
N PHE A 51 2.95 2.08 -2.91
CA PHE A 51 3.98 2.29 -1.90
C PHE A 51 5.32 1.70 -2.35
N LEU A 52 5.32 0.43 -2.78
CA LEU A 52 6.54 -0.31 -3.11
C LEU A 52 7.31 0.28 -4.30
N ALA A 53 6.64 0.95 -5.24
CA ALA A 53 7.29 1.61 -6.38
C ALA A 53 8.21 2.77 -5.99
N ARG A 54 8.15 3.25 -4.73
CA ARG A 54 9.07 4.27 -4.18
C ARG A 54 10.40 3.69 -3.72
N PHE A 55 10.58 2.38 -3.84
CA PHE A 55 11.75 1.66 -3.40
C PHE A 55 12.37 0.90 -4.57
N GLN A 56 13.68 0.73 -4.51
CA GLN A 56 14.35 -0.35 -5.20
C GLN A 56 14.14 -1.60 -4.38
N MET A 57 13.53 -2.60 -5.00
CA MET A 57 13.27 -3.89 -4.37
C MET A 57 14.31 -4.88 -4.85
N THR A 58 15.06 -5.44 -3.90
CA THR A 58 15.97 -6.56 -4.14
C THR A 58 15.43 -7.77 -3.40
N ARG A 59 15.18 -8.87 -4.13
CA ARG A 59 14.67 -10.12 -3.55
C ARG A 59 15.73 -11.20 -3.67
N ASN A 60 16.14 -11.77 -2.54
CA ASN A 60 17.06 -12.90 -2.47
C ASN A 60 16.42 -14.02 -1.65
N ASN A 61 15.93 -15.07 -2.32
CA ASN A 61 15.19 -16.18 -1.71
C ASN A 61 14.05 -15.71 -0.79
N GLU A 62 14.24 -15.85 0.52
CA GLU A 62 13.29 -15.52 1.58
C GLU A 62 13.39 -14.06 2.06
N GLN A 63 14.43 -13.34 1.61
CA GLN A 63 14.66 -11.95 2.00
C GLN A 63 14.19 -10.98 0.91
N MET A 64 13.47 -9.95 1.33
CA MET A 64 13.17 -8.76 0.53
C MET A 64 13.80 -7.54 1.20
N VAL A 65 14.60 -6.79 0.45
CA VAL A 65 15.19 -5.53 0.88
C VAL A 65 14.55 -4.41 0.06
N LEU A 66 14.07 -3.37 0.74
CA LEU A 66 13.48 -2.18 0.15
C LEU A 66 14.37 -0.98 0.43
N GLU A 67 14.99 -0.44 -0.60
CA GLU A 67 15.86 0.75 -0.50
C GLU A 67 15.14 1.95 -1.10
N LYS A 68 14.93 3.01 -0.31
CA LYS A 68 14.17 4.17 -0.78
C LYS A 68 14.87 4.83 -1.96
N ARG A 69 14.14 5.05 -3.06
CA ARG A 69 14.62 5.79 -4.22
C ARG A 69 14.43 7.29 -3.99
N TYR A 70 15.46 7.92 -3.43
CA TYR A 70 15.59 9.35 -3.19
C TYR A 70 14.56 9.97 -2.20
#